data_AF-A0A415ZH15-F1
#
_entry.id   AF-A0A415ZH15-F1
#
_cell.length_a   1.000
_cell.length_b   1.000
_cell.length_c   1.000
_cell.angle_alpha   90.00
_cell.angle_beta   90.00
_cell.angle_gamma   90.00
#
_symmetry.space_group_name_H-M   'P 1'
#
loop_
_entity.id
_entity.type
_entity.pdbx_description
1 polymer ?
#
loop_
_entity_poly.entity_id
_entity_poly.type
_entity_poly.pdbx_seq_one_letter_code
_entity_poly.pdbx_strand_id
1 'polypeptide(L)' 'RYGSYENVLLSDTEYGKLRQEFPGDYQMRVERLSEYMASTGRSYKNHLATIRSWAKREKPKYNPADYTFEEGDSL' A
#
# COMPACT_ATOMS: atom_id res chain seq x y z
N ARG A 1 3.10 12.83 -12.53
CA ARG A 1 3.05 11.35 -12.63
C ARG A 1 4.19 10.81 -11.79
N TYR A 2 3.97 9.72 -11.06
CA TYR A 2 4.96 9.18 -10.14
C TYR A 2 5.14 7.67 -10.32
N GLY A 3 6.24 7.13 -9.78
CA GLY A 3 6.60 5.72 -9.84
C GLY A 3 7.42 5.34 -11.07
N SER A 4 8.08 4.20 -11.01
CA SER A 4 9.00 3.69 -12.04
C SER A 4 8.32 3.40 -13.38
N TYR A 5 7.00 3.18 -13.38
CA TYR A 5 6.19 2.99 -14.59
C TYR A 5 5.31 4.19 -14.96
N GLU A 6 5.48 5.34 -14.27
CA GLU A 6 4.74 6.60 -14.49
C GLU A 6 3.20 6.48 -14.51
N ASN A 7 2.67 5.40 -13.96
CA ASN A 7 1.26 5.02 -13.97
C ASN A 7 0.50 5.46 -12.71
N VAL A 8 1.18 6.12 -11.76
CA VAL A 8 0.56 6.67 -10.55
C VAL A 8 0.26 8.16 -10.75
N LEU A 9 -1.04 8.47 -10.82
CA LEU A 9 -1.56 9.82 -10.98
C LEU A 9 -1.87 10.45 -9.62
N LEU A 10 -0.87 11.06 -8.99
CA LEU A 10 -1.08 11.87 -7.79
C LEU A 10 -1.01 13.35 -8.15
N SER A 11 -1.94 14.13 -7.59
CA SER A 11 -1.89 15.59 -7.64
C SER A 11 -0.86 16.11 -6.63
N ASP A 12 -0.32 17.31 -6.81
CA ASP A 12 0.64 17.91 -5.86
C ASP A 12 0.09 17.97 -4.43
N THR A 13 -1.19 18.28 -4.28
CA THR A 13 -1.90 18.27 -2.98
C THR A 13 -1.93 16.88 -2.34
N GLU A 14 -2.13 15.83 -3.15
CA GLU A 14 -2.18 14.44 -2.67
C GLU A 14 -0.79 13.94 -2.31
N TYR A 15 0.21 14.29 -3.11
CA TYR A 15 1.61 13.97 -2.86
C TYR A 15 2.13 14.67 -1.59
N GLY A 16 1.76 15.93 -1.37
CA GLY A 16 2.07 16.66 -0.14
C GLY A 16 1.48 15.99 1.10
N LYS A 17 0.19 15.60 1.05
CA LYS A 17 -0.45 14.84 2.14
C LYS A 17 0.23 13.49 2.37
N LEU A 18 0.60 12.78 1.30
CA LEU A 18 1.27 11.49 1.40
C LEU A 18 2.64 11.62 2.09
N ARG A 19 3.43 12.64 1.73
CA ARG A 19 4.72 12.93 2.39
C ARG A 19 4.56 13.35 3.84
N GLN A 20 3.48 14.05 4.19
CA GLN A 20 3.17 14.40 5.57
C GLN A 20 2.73 13.18 6.41
N GLU A 21 1.89 12.30 5.86
CA GLU A 21 1.46 11.09 6.58
C GLU A 21 2.59 10.03 6.65
N PHE A 22 3.47 9.96 5.64
CA PHE A 22 4.51 8.93 5.52
C PHE A 22 5.84 9.51 5.00
N PRO A 23 6.57 10.34 5.76
CA PRO A 23 7.79 11.00 5.26
C PRO A 23 8.94 10.04 4.92
N GLY A 24 8.95 8.82 5.48
CA GLY A 24 9.96 7.79 5.18
C GLY A 24 9.54 6.76 4.13
N ASP A 25 8.24 6.43 4.04
CA ASP A 25 7.75 5.31 3.23
C ASP A 25 6.98 5.72 1.97
N TYR A 26 6.70 7.02 1.78
CA TYR A 26 5.88 7.49 0.67
C TYR A 26 6.40 7.06 -0.71
N GLN A 27 7.72 7.10 -0.94
CA GLN A 27 8.35 6.67 -2.20
C GLN A 27 8.11 5.18 -2.46
N MET A 28 8.44 4.32 -1.48
CA MET A 28 8.24 2.87 -1.60
C MET A 28 6.77 2.52 -1.84
N ARG A 29 5.84 3.23 -1.19
CA ARG A 29 4.39 3.04 -1.40
C ARG A 29 3.94 3.39 -2.81
N VAL A 30 4.46 4.49 -3.36
CA VAL A 30 4.18 4.91 -4.72
C VAL A 30 4.73 3.89 -5.72
N GLU A 31 5.97 3.42 -5.51
CA GLU A 31 6.57 2.38 -6.36
C GLU A 31 5.78 1.07 -6.28
N ARG A 32 5.41 0.62 -5.10
CA ARG A 32 4.63 -0.61 -4.93
C ARG A 32 3.27 -0.53 -5.63
N LEU A 33 2.60 0.63 -5.57
CA LEU A 33 1.38 0.85 -6.33
C LEU A 33 1.65 0.85 -7.83
N SER A 34 2.74 1.50 -8.26
CA SER A 34 3.15 1.55 -9.66
C SER A 34 3.39 0.16 -10.24
N GLU A 35 4.19 -0.67 -9.55
CA GLU A 35 4.50 -2.03 -9.95
C GLU A 35 3.26 -2.93 -9.93
N TYR A 36 2.42 -2.81 -8.91
CA TYR A 36 1.16 -3.56 -8.83
C TYR A 36 0.22 -3.24 -10.00
N MET A 37 0.09 -1.97 -10.36
CA MET A 37 -0.74 -1.56 -11.50
C MET A 37 -0.14 -2.03 -12.84
N ALA A 38 1.18 -2.04 -12.98
CA ALA A 38 1.86 -2.55 -14.17
C ALA A 38 1.69 -4.07 -14.31
N SER A 39 1.80 -4.81 -13.20
CA SER A 39 1.66 -6.27 -13.17
C SER A 39 0.21 -6.74 -13.35
N THR A 40 -0.74 -6.11 -12.65
CA THR A 40 -2.15 -6.54 -12.65
C THR A 40 -3.02 -5.85 -13.69
N GLY A 41 -2.53 -4.78 -14.32
CA GLY A 41 -3.31 -3.93 -15.23
C GLY A 41 -4.43 -3.14 -14.55
N ARG A 42 -4.49 -3.11 -13.21
CA ARG A 42 -5.52 -2.38 -12.49
C ARG A 42 -5.27 -0.88 -12.53
N SER A 43 -6.32 -0.10 -12.76
CA SER A 43 -6.31 1.36 -12.62
C SER A 43 -7.19 1.79 -11.46
N TYR A 44 -6.67 2.64 -10.58
CA TYR A 44 -7.42 3.21 -9.47
C TYR A 44 -7.81 4.65 -9.77
N LYS A 45 -9.05 5.02 -9.47
CA LYS A 45 -9.52 6.42 -9.61
C LYS A 45 -8.84 7.38 -8.64
N ASN A 46 -8.43 6.89 -7.47
CA ASN A 46 -7.75 7.70 -6.46
C ASN A 46 -6.58 6.91 -5.86
N HIS A 47 -5.37 7.17 -6.36
CA HIS A 47 -4.17 6.46 -5.96
C HIS A 47 -3.80 6.74 -4.49
N LEU A 48 -4.04 7.96 -3.99
CA LEU A 48 -3.77 8.32 -2.60
C LEU A 48 -4.59 7.46 -1.65
N ALA A 49 -5.90 7.29 -1.90
CA ALA A 49 -6.78 6.47 -1.08
C ALA A 49 -6.33 5.01 -1.03
N THR A 50 -5.85 4.46 -2.16
CA THR A 50 -5.30 3.10 -2.22
C THR A 50 -4.04 2.98 -1.38
N ILE A 51 -3.07 3.88 -1.56
CA ILE A 51 -1.83 3.90 -0.78
C ILE A 51 -2.12 4.02 0.72
N ARG A 52 -3.05 4.90 1.10
CA ARG A 52 -3.47 5.09 2.49
C ARG A 52 -4.12 3.84 3.07
N SER A 53 -4.95 3.15 2.28
CA SER A 53 -5.59 1.90 2.69
C SER A 53 -4.58 0.78 2.88
N TRP A 54 -3.57 0.70 2.01
CA TRP A 54 -2.46 -0.23 2.15
C TRP A 54 -1.65 0.10 3.40
N ALA A 55 -1.32 1.36 3.63
CA ALA A 55 -0.61 1.80 4.83
C ALA A 55 -1.33 1.43 6.14
N LYS A 56 -2.66 1.52 6.17
CA LYS A 56 -3.46 1.09 7.31
C LYS A 56 -3.47 -0.42 7.51
N ARG A 57 -3.39 -1.21 6.42
CA ARG A 57 -3.38 -2.68 6.46
C ARG A 57 -2.00 -3.26 6.76
N GLU A 58 -0.95 -2.58 6.33
CA GLU A 58 0.44 -2.98 6.59
C GLU A 58 0.89 -2.74 8.02
N LYS A 59 0.19 -1.86 8.77
CA LYS A 59 0.34 -1.90 10.23
C LYS A 59 -0.17 -3.26 10.68
N PRO A 60 0.72 -4.14 11.19
CA PRO A 60 0.29 -5.45 11.60
C PRO A 60 -0.76 -5.27 12.69
N LYS A 61 -2.01 -5.64 12.40
CA LYS A 61 -2.89 -6.20 13.43
C LYS A 61 -2.38 -7.61 13.75
N TYR A 62 -1.09 -7.72 14.08
CA TYR A 62 -0.57 -8.96 14.61
C TYR A 62 -0.83 -8.88 16.11
N ASN A 63 -2.03 -9.30 16.50
CA ASN A 63 -2.23 -9.83 17.83
C ASN A 63 -1.73 -11.28 17.77
N PRO A 64 -0.55 -11.61 18.33
CA PRO A 64 -0.13 -13.01 18.47
C PRO A 64 -1.15 -13.89 19.21
N ALA A 65 -2.16 -13.30 19.85
CA ALA A 65 -3.27 -13.98 20.51
C ALA A 65 -4.36 -14.54 19.56
N ASP A 66 -4.42 -14.12 18.29
CA ASP A 66 -5.36 -14.67 17.29
C ASP A 66 -4.82 -15.94 16.60
N TYR A 67 -3.56 -16.34 16.88
CA TYR A 67 -3.02 -17.61 16.43
C TYR A 67 -3.37 -18.71 17.45
N THR A 68 -4.65 -19.11 17.48
CA THR A 68 -5.05 -20.39 18.05
C THR A 68 -4.66 -21.49 17.08
N PHE A 69 -3.50 -22.10 17.35
CA PHE A 69 -3.14 -23.39 16.77
C PHE A 69 -4.12 -24.42 17.35
N GLU A 70 -5.13 -24.83 16.58
CA GLU A 70 -5.90 -26.02 16.92
C GLU A 70 -5.01 -27.23 16.59
N GLU A 71 -4.47 -27.88 17.63
CA GLU A 71 -3.73 -29.15 17.53
C GLU A 71 -4.62 -30.20 16.84
N GLY A 72 -4.55 -30.30 15.50
CA GLY A 72 -5.38 -31.26 14.77
C GLY A 72 -5.14 -31.36 13.26
N ASP A 73 -4.73 -30.28 12.58
CA ASP A 73 -4.49 -30.35 11.13
C ASP A 73 -3.07 -30.89 10.86
N SER A 74 -3.04 -32.21 10.69
CA SER A 74 -1.85 -33.05 10.64
C SER A 74 -1.02 -32.88 9.36
N LEU A 75 0.25 -33.26 9.51
CA LEU A 75 1.28 -33.56 8.48
C LEU A 75 0.77 -34.29 7.24
#